data_AF-A0A8H6IFR9-F1
#
_entry.id   AF-A0A8H6IFR9-F1
#
_cell.length_a   1.000
_cell.length_b   1.000
_cell.length_c   1.000
_cell.angle_alpha   90.00
_cell.angle_beta   90.00
_cell.angle_gamma   90.00
#
_symmetry.space_group_name_H-M   'P 1'
#
loop_
_entity.id
_entity.type
_entity.pdbx_description
1 polymer ?
#
loop_
_entity_poly.entity_id
_entity_poly.type
_entity_poly.pdbx_seq_one_letter_code
_entity_poly.pdbx_strand_id
1 'polypeptide(L)'
;PDWVTEHKTYLLEHIDNPAWLDCIELWYQLELEGCRPGIETKGRFSAVTKRPPELAKWFRPARAKAQKMVDLDVEKGFGSSWIEWWKELQPAWRENDPWAALPTELGPTQSLKSLKKTGHGVGSLIAVVVGLRWWRDESGTEVSWATAVESVS
;
A
#
# COMPACT_ATOMS: atom_id res chain seq x y z
N PRO A 1 13.09 -9.35 9.32
CA PRO A 1 13.71 -10.01 8.15
C PRO A 1 14.35 -8.98 7.23
N ASP A 2 15.44 -9.32 6.54
CA ASP A 2 16.25 -8.36 5.77
C ASP A 2 15.43 -7.59 4.74
N TRP A 3 14.54 -8.30 4.03
CA TRP A 3 13.65 -7.68 3.04
C TRP A 3 12.79 -6.55 3.63
N VAL A 4 12.31 -6.65 4.88
CA VAL A 4 11.48 -5.60 5.50
C VAL A 4 12.29 -4.32 5.69
N THR A 5 13.55 -4.46 6.11
CA THR A 5 14.48 -3.33 6.32
C THR A 5 14.89 -2.70 4.98
N GLU A 6 15.14 -3.51 3.95
CA GLU A 6 15.43 -3.03 2.60
C GLU A 6 14.27 -2.19 2.04
N HIS A 7 13.03 -2.68 2.18
CA HIS A 7 11.85 -1.95 1.74
C HIS A 7 11.64 -0.67 2.55
N LYS A 8 11.83 -0.70 3.88
CA LYS A 8 11.78 0.52 4.69
C LYS A 8 12.76 1.57 4.19
N THR A 9 14.00 1.17 3.90
CA THR A 9 15.03 2.09 3.39
C THR A 9 14.61 2.73 2.07
N TYR A 10 14.12 1.92 1.13
CA TYR A 10 13.59 2.40 -0.15
C TYR A 10 12.38 3.32 0.00
N LEU A 11 11.44 2.99 0.87
CA LEU A 11 10.21 3.78 1.07
C LEU A 11 10.47 5.15 1.70
N LEU A 12 11.52 5.28 2.50
CA LEU A 12 11.93 6.53 3.14
C LEU A 12 12.87 7.38 2.28
N GLU A 13 13.35 6.83 1.15
CA GLU A 13 14.29 7.52 0.29
C GLU A 13 13.62 8.74 -0.38
N HIS A 14 14.14 9.93 -0.09
CA HIS A 14 13.72 11.23 -0.64
C HIS A 14 12.28 11.69 -0.31
N ILE A 15 11.67 11.18 0.77
CA ILE A 15 10.38 11.68 1.27
C ILE A 15 10.47 12.03 2.76
N ASP A 16 10.19 13.29 3.09
CA ASP A 16 10.26 13.87 4.43
C ASP A 16 8.89 14.23 5.03
N ASN A 17 7.79 13.82 4.39
CA ASN A 17 6.44 14.07 4.87
C ASN A 17 6.16 13.31 6.20
N PRO A 18 5.76 13.99 7.29
CA PRO A 18 5.55 13.35 8.59
C PRO A 18 4.51 12.21 8.59
N ALA A 19 3.37 12.40 7.93
CA ALA A 19 2.33 11.37 7.84
C ALA A 19 2.83 10.11 7.11
N TRP A 20 3.69 10.28 6.11
CA TRP A 20 4.36 9.17 5.43
C TRP A 20 5.34 8.45 6.35
N LEU A 21 6.18 9.18 7.09
CA LEU A 21 7.12 8.57 8.02
C LEU A 21 6.39 7.71 9.06
N ASP A 22 5.30 8.23 9.62
CA ASP A 22 4.45 7.50 10.57
C ASP A 22 3.80 6.28 9.91
N CYS A 23 3.25 6.42 8.71
CA CYS A 23 2.69 5.31 7.93
C CYS A 23 3.70 4.18 7.71
N ILE A 24 4.95 4.53 7.34
CA ILE A 24 6.02 3.54 7.12
C ILE A 24 6.44 2.88 8.42
N GLU A 25 6.48 3.61 9.53
CA GLU A 25 6.78 3.03 10.84
C GLU A 25 5.69 2.03 11.26
N LEU A 26 4.41 2.39 11.12
CA LEU A 26 3.29 1.50 11.43
C LEU A 26 3.31 0.24 10.57
N TRP A 27 3.54 0.38 9.26
CA TRP A 27 3.71 -0.77 8.36
C TRP A 27 4.90 -1.65 8.77
N TYR A 28 6.04 -1.03 9.09
CA TYR A 28 7.24 -1.75 9.50
C TYR A 28 6.99 -2.59 10.76
N GLN A 29 6.34 -2.01 11.77
CA GLN A 29 5.97 -2.72 13.00
C GLN A 29 5.00 -3.87 12.72
N LEU A 30 4.00 -3.66 11.86
CA LEU A 30 3.05 -4.70 11.46
C LEU A 30 3.76 -5.88 10.77
N GLU A 31 4.71 -5.63 9.87
CA GLU A 31 5.48 -6.68 9.21
C GLU A 31 6.39 -7.43 10.18
N LEU A 32 7.04 -6.73 11.12
CA LEU A 32 7.84 -7.37 12.16
C LEU A 32 6.99 -8.27 13.06
N GLU A 33 5.80 -7.82 13.45
CA GLU A 33 4.86 -8.62 14.23
C GLU A 33 4.40 -9.86 13.45
N GLY A 34 4.06 -9.71 12.17
CA GLY A 34 3.65 -10.81 11.30
C GLY A 34 4.77 -11.81 10.96
N CYS A 35 6.02 -11.50 11.28
CA CYS A 35 7.15 -12.41 11.15
C CYS A 35 7.39 -13.25 12.42
N ARG A 36 6.71 -12.95 13.54
CA ARG A 36 6.85 -13.72 14.77
C ARG A 36 6.30 -15.14 14.61
N PRO A 37 6.94 -16.17 15.19
CA PRO A 37 6.41 -17.52 15.20
C PRO A 37 5.00 -17.57 15.82
N GLY A 38 4.08 -18.29 15.19
CA GLY A 38 2.70 -18.47 15.69
C GLY A 38 1.72 -17.37 15.31
N ILE A 39 2.12 -16.33 14.57
CA ILE A 39 1.22 -15.29 14.06
C ILE A 39 0.77 -15.60 12.63
N GLU A 40 -0.54 -15.80 12.44
CA GLU A 40 -1.17 -16.03 11.13
C GLU A 40 -1.66 -14.72 10.48
N THR A 41 -0.74 -13.83 10.13
CA THR A 41 -1.05 -12.64 9.30
C THR A 41 -0.56 -12.80 7.86
N LYS A 42 0.20 -13.87 7.58
CA LYS A 42 0.66 -14.21 6.24
C LYS A 42 -0.55 -14.59 5.39
N GLY A 43 -0.82 -13.78 4.38
CA GLY A 43 -1.94 -14.01 3.50
C GLY A 43 -1.87 -13.10 2.29
N ARG A 44 -2.80 -13.30 1.37
CA ARG A 44 -2.97 -12.45 0.21
C ARG A 44 -4.34 -11.78 0.31
N PHE A 45 -4.44 -10.54 -0.16
CA PHE A 45 -5.72 -9.96 -0.53
C PHE A 45 -6.42 -10.90 -1.53
N SER A 46 -7.73 -11.09 -1.36
CA SER A 46 -8.56 -11.83 -2.32
C SER A 46 -8.48 -11.19 -3.70
N ALA A 47 -8.68 -11.98 -4.76
CA ALA A 47 -8.48 -11.59 -6.17
C ALA A 47 -8.81 -10.12 -6.45
N VAL A 48 -7.78 -9.30 -6.67
CA VAL A 48 -7.94 -7.85 -6.81
C VAL A 48 -7.89 -7.50 -8.29
N THR A 49 -9.06 -7.25 -8.86
CA THR A 49 -9.25 -7.07 -10.30
C THR A 49 -8.83 -5.68 -10.76
N LYS A 50 -8.86 -4.68 -9.88
CA LYS A 50 -8.53 -3.28 -10.19
C LYS A 50 -7.13 -2.85 -9.80
N ARG A 51 -6.23 -3.79 -9.50
CA ARG A 51 -4.84 -3.46 -9.16
C ARG A 51 -4.15 -2.72 -10.31
N PRO A 52 -3.41 -1.63 -10.04
CA PRO A 52 -2.56 -1.00 -11.05
C PRO A 52 -1.62 -2.01 -11.72
N PRO A 53 -1.59 -2.11 -13.06
CA PRO A 53 -0.81 -3.09 -13.78
C PRO A 53 0.71 -2.94 -13.54
N GLU A 54 1.18 -1.74 -13.20
CA GLU A 54 2.55 -1.43 -12.81
C GLU A 54 2.96 -2.24 -11.57
N LEU A 55 2.10 -2.26 -10.55
CA LEU A 55 2.34 -3.01 -9.31
C LEU A 55 2.34 -4.52 -9.56
N ALA A 56 1.50 -5.01 -10.47
CA ALA A 56 1.48 -6.42 -10.85
C ALA A 56 2.78 -6.87 -11.54
N LYS A 57 3.44 -5.96 -12.28
CA LYS A 57 4.74 -6.24 -12.94
C LYS A 57 5.90 -6.28 -11.96
N TRP A 58 5.85 -5.48 -10.89
CA TRP A 58 6.94 -5.31 -9.93
C TRP A 58 7.27 -6.57 -9.13
N PHE A 59 6.26 -7.26 -8.60
CA PHE A 59 6.45 -8.44 -7.76
C PHE A 59 6.84 -9.73 -8.51
N ARG A 60 7.14 -9.64 -9.81
CA ARG A 60 7.67 -10.82 -10.53
C ARG A 60 9.11 -11.09 -10.06
N PRO A 61 9.47 -12.34 -9.68
CA PRO A 61 10.75 -12.67 -9.03
C PRO A 61 12.01 -12.20 -9.77
N ALA A 62 11.95 -12.07 -11.10
CA ALA A 62 13.08 -11.62 -11.91
C ALA A 62 13.33 -10.09 -11.83
N ARG A 63 12.36 -9.28 -11.38
CA ARG A 63 12.47 -7.81 -11.30
C ARG A 63 12.67 -7.29 -9.89
N ALA A 64 12.37 -8.07 -8.85
CA ALA A 64 12.61 -7.68 -7.45
C ALA A 64 14.09 -7.38 -7.13
N LYS A 65 15.04 -7.94 -7.90
CA LYS A 65 16.47 -7.61 -7.78
C LYS A 65 16.84 -6.26 -8.41
N ALA A 66 16.00 -5.74 -9.30
CA ALA A 66 16.14 -4.39 -9.81
C ALA A 66 15.17 -3.51 -9.01
N GLN A 67 15.66 -2.95 -7.91
CA GLN A 67 15.03 -1.86 -7.15
C GLN A 67 14.82 -0.57 -7.99
N LYS A 68 14.86 -0.67 -9.33
CA LYS A 68 14.56 0.44 -10.21
C LYS A 68 13.05 0.57 -10.31
N MET A 69 12.60 1.75 -9.89
CA MET A 69 11.35 2.39 -10.28
C MET A 69 10.90 1.84 -11.64
N VAL A 70 9.75 1.18 -11.67
CA VAL A 70 9.12 0.82 -12.95
C VAL A 70 8.78 2.15 -13.61
N ASP A 71 9.10 2.32 -14.90
CA ASP A 71 8.59 3.45 -15.66
C ASP A 71 7.06 3.45 -15.53
N LEU A 72 6.55 4.35 -14.69
CA LEU A 72 5.12 4.56 -14.51
C LEU A 72 4.63 5.23 -15.79
N ASP A 73 3.57 4.69 -16.38
CA ASP A 73 2.97 5.29 -17.55
C ASP A 73 2.19 6.54 -17.11
N VAL A 74 2.89 7.69 -17.15
CA VAL A 74 2.47 9.01 -16.65
C VAL A 74 1.14 9.49 -17.26
N GLU A 75 0.74 8.95 -18.42
CA GLU A 75 -0.42 9.45 -19.15
C GLU A 75 -1.79 9.00 -18.60
N LYS A 76 -1.86 8.08 -17.62
CA LYS A 76 -3.13 7.39 -17.28
C LYS A 76 -3.68 7.52 -15.87
N GLY A 77 -3.11 8.36 -15.01
CA GLY A 77 -3.71 8.62 -13.70
C GLY A 77 -3.57 7.43 -12.74
N PHE A 78 -2.33 6.99 -12.53
CA PHE A 78 -1.99 5.93 -11.59
C PHE A 78 -2.60 6.13 -10.20
N GLY A 79 -2.61 7.36 -9.69
CA GLY A 79 -3.25 7.70 -8.42
C GLY A 79 -4.74 7.33 -8.36
N SER A 80 -5.48 7.56 -9.45
CA SER A 80 -6.89 7.16 -9.56
C SER A 80 -7.05 5.65 -9.55
N SER A 81 -6.24 4.92 -10.31
CA SER A 81 -6.24 3.45 -10.30
C SER A 81 -5.82 2.88 -8.93
N TRP A 82 -4.88 3.53 -8.25
CA TRP A 82 -4.48 3.15 -6.90
C TRP A 82 -5.62 3.36 -5.91
N ILE A 83 -6.35 4.49 -6.00
CA ILE A 83 -7.54 4.75 -5.17
C ILE A 83 -8.62 3.69 -5.39
N GLU A 84 -8.96 3.38 -6.64
CA GLU A 84 -9.95 2.36 -6.97
C GLU A 84 -9.55 0.99 -6.42
N TRP A 85 -8.26 0.68 -6.51
CA TRP A 85 -7.69 -0.53 -5.94
C TRP A 85 -7.78 -0.55 -4.41
N TRP A 86 -7.42 0.56 -3.75
CA TRP A 86 -7.49 0.69 -2.30
C TRP A 86 -8.93 0.53 -1.78
N LYS A 87 -9.92 1.04 -2.51
CA LYS A 87 -11.34 0.82 -2.21
C LYS A 87 -11.77 -0.64 -2.32
N GLU A 88 -11.37 -1.35 -3.37
CA GLU A 88 -11.70 -2.79 -3.55
C GLU A 88 -11.09 -3.67 -2.44
N LEU A 89 -9.97 -3.24 -1.85
CA LEU A 89 -9.37 -3.96 -0.72
C LEU A 89 -10.14 -3.78 0.58
N GLN A 90 -10.97 -2.74 0.69
CA GLN A 90 -11.68 -2.45 1.92
C GLN A 90 -12.72 -3.52 2.23
N PRO A 91 -12.96 -3.80 3.51
CA PRO A 91 -14.12 -4.59 3.88
C PRO A 91 -15.42 -3.89 3.44
N ALA A 92 -16.43 -4.67 3.06
CA ALA A 92 -17.69 -4.15 2.50
C ALA A 92 -18.38 -3.06 3.34
N TRP A 93 -18.15 -3.03 4.65
CA TRP A 93 -18.69 -1.97 5.52
C TRP A 93 -18.01 -0.60 5.35
N ARG A 94 -16.79 -0.55 4.79
CA ARG A 94 -15.99 0.66 4.54
C ARG A 94 -15.99 1.10 3.07
N GLU A 95 -16.51 0.26 2.17
CA GLU A 95 -16.60 0.50 0.71
C GLU A 95 -17.79 1.39 0.30
N ASN A 96 -18.71 1.69 1.23
CA ASN A 96 -20.10 2.07 0.90
C ASN A 96 -20.35 3.48 0.33
N ASP A 97 -19.35 4.35 0.19
CA ASP A 97 -19.57 5.65 -0.45
C ASP A 97 -18.99 5.68 -1.88
N PRO A 98 -19.84 5.52 -2.93
CA PRO A 98 -19.40 5.57 -4.31
C PRO A 98 -18.96 6.98 -4.75
N TRP A 99 -19.29 8.02 -3.99
CA TRP A 99 -18.90 9.41 -4.28
C TRP A 99 -17.67 9.87 -3.50
N ALA A 100 -17.33 9.22 -2.39
CA ALA A 100 -16.11 9.53 -1.64
C ALA A 100 -14.87 9.14 -2.45
N ALA A 101 -13.84 9.98 -2.47
CA ALA A 101 -12.57 9.65 -3.12
C ALA A 101 -11.82 8.54 -2.37
N LEU A 102 -11.96 8.44 -1.04
CA LEU A 102 -11.27 7.46 -0.20
C LEU A 102 -12.25 6.77 0.76
N PRO A 103 -11.90 5.59 1.30
CA PRO A 103 -12.73 4.88 2.25
C PRO A 103 -13.05 5.68 3.51
N THR A 104 -14.25 5.50 4.05
CA THR A 104 -14.71 6.20 5.27
C THR A 104 -13.79 5.94 6.47
N GLU A 105 -13.73 6.92 7.38
CA GLU A 105 -13.04 6.80 8.66
C GLU A 105 -13.56 5.61 9.49
N LEU A 106 -12.70 5.08 10.35
CA LEU A 106 -13.02 3.92 11.17
C LEU A 106 -14.00 4.27 12.28
N GLY A 107 -15.11 3.53 12.35
CA GLY A 107 -15.95 3.50 13.54
C GLY A 107 -15.29 2.70 14.68
N PRO A 108 -15.67 2.95 15.95
CA PRO A 108 -15.01 2.39 17.14
C PRO A 108 -15.13 0.86 17.29
N THR A 109 -16.02 0.20 16.53
CA THR A 109 -16.33 -1.24 16.67
C THR A 109 -15.92 -2.08 15.45
N GLN A 110 -15.31 -1.47 14.43
CA GLN A 110 -15.04 -2.13 13.16
C GLN A 110 -13.60 -2.65 13.08
N SER A 111 -13.40 -3.84 12.49
CA SER A 111 -12.10 -4.50 12.43
C SER A 111 -11.51 -4.48 11.02
N LEU A 112 -10.26 -4.03 10.90
CA LEU A 112 -9.46 -4.10 9.66
C LEU A 112 -8.64 -5.39 9.54
N LYS A 113 -9.03 -6.49 10.21
CA LYS A 113 -8.27 -7.75 10.18
C LYS A 113 -8.07 -8.29 8.75
N SER A 114 -9.00 -8.02 7.83
CA SER A 114 -8.86 -8.38 6.41
C SER A 114 -7.70 -7.67 5.71
N LEU A 115 -7.30 -6.49 6.18
CA LEU A 115 -6.22 -5.69 5.60
C LEU A 115 -4.84 -6.00 6.21
N LYS A 116 -4.79 -6.66 7.37
CA LYS A 116 -3.55 -7.09 8.05
C LYS A 116 -2.90 -8.27 7.34
N LYS A 117 -2.51 -8.07 6.07
CA LYS A 117 -1.83 -9.05 5.23
C LYS A 117 -0.35 -8.70 5.14
N THR A 118 0.48 -9.47 5.83
CA THR A 118 1.94 -9.27 5.89
C THR A 118 2.67 -10.14 4.86
N GLY A 119 3.88 -9.75 4.49
CA GLY A 119 4.78 -10.51 3.62
C GLY A 119 5.26 -9.76 2.37
N HIS A 120 6.04 -10.45 1.53
CA HIS A 120 6.77 -9.89 0.38
C HIS A 120 5.97 -9.99 -0.95
N GLY A 121 4.64 -10.01 -0.92
CA GLY A 121 3.82 -10.37 -2.08
C GLY A 121 2.92 -9.25 -2.60
N VAL A 122 2.45 -9.37 -3.85
CA VAL A 122 1.48 -8.42 -4.43
C VAL A 122 0.15 -8.37 -3.67
N GLY A 123 -0.08 -9.35 -2.79
CA GLY A 123 -1.28 -9.47 -1.96
C GLY A 123 -1.09 -9.02 -0.52
N SER A 124 0.05 -8.40 -0.16
CA SER A 124 0.29 -7.87 1.17
C SER A 124 0.34 -6.35 1.17
N LEU A 125 0.31 -5.76 2.37
CA LEU A 125 0.22 -4.33 2.58
C LEU A 125 1.41 -3.56 1.97
N ILE A 126 2.59 -4.19 1.85
CA ILE A 126 3.74 -3.58 1.16
C ILE A 126 3.41 -3.18 -0.29
N ALA A 127 2.54 -3.91 -1.00
CA ALA A 127 2.14 -3.53 -2.36
C ALA A 127 1.36 -2.21 -2.39
N VAL A 128 0.54 -1.97 -1.36
CA VAL A 128 -0.24 -0.74 -1.18
C VAL A 128 0.70 0.44 -0.92
N VAL A 129 1.63 0.25 0.01
CA VAL A 129 2.62 1.25 0.42
C VAL A 129 3.59 1.58 -0.72
N VAL A 130 4.09 0.59 -1.48
CA VAL A 130 4.91 0.84 -2.67
C VAL A 130 4.15 1.63 -3.73
N GLY A 131 2.84 1.36 -3.90
CA GLY A 131 2.00 2.18 -4.76
C GLY A 131 1.94 3.64 -4.34
N LEU A 132 1.81 3.93 -3.04
CA LEU A 132 1.86 5.32 -2.55
C LEU A 132 3.22 5.98 -2.80
N ARG A 133 4.32 5.24 -2.60
CA ARG A 133 5.67 5.73 -2.89
C ARG A 133 5.81 6.15 -4.35
N TRP A 134 5.30 5.33 -5.26
CA TRP A 134 5.34 5.56 -6.70
C TRP A 134 4.48 6.75 -7.11
N TRP A 135 3.27 6.85 -6.56
CA TRP A 135 2.39 7.99 -6.80
C TRP A 135 3.02 9.32 -6.33
N ARG A 136 3.78 9.32 -5.23
CA ARG A 136 4.50 10.53 -4.78
C ARG A 136 5.50 11.03 -5.82
N ASP A 137 6.26 10.13 -6.45
CA ASP A 137 7.26 10.51 -7.46
C ASP A 137 6.62 11.00 -8.76
N GLU A 138 5.39 10.56 -9.07
CA GLU A 138 4.68 10.88 -10.31
C GLU A 138 4.02 12.27 -10.30
N SER A 139 4.42 13.18 -9.40
CA SER A 139 3.85 14.55 -9.30
C SER A 139 2.37 14.63 -8.91
N GLY A 140 1.85 13.62 -8.19
CA GLY A 140 0.53 13.70 -7.58
C GLY A 140 0.34 15.01 -6.81
N THR A 141 -0.87 15.60 -6.85
CA THR A 141 -1.15 16.76 -6.00
C THR A 141 -0.93 16.35 -4.55
N GLU A 142 -0.08 17.10 -3.84
CA GLU A 142 0.34 16.75 -2.48
C GLU A 142 -0.84 16.44 -1.55
N VAL A 143 -1.95 17.14 -1.75
CA VAL A 143 -3.20 16.94 -1.01
C VAL A 143 -3.79 15.55 -1.25
N SER A 144 -3.93 15.08 -2.50
CA SER A 144 -4.57 13.79 -2.80
C SER A 144 -3.75 12.60 -2.32
N TRP A 145 -2.43 12.73 -2.43
CA TRP A 145 -1.50 11.72 -1.93
C TRP A 145 -1.47 11.69 -0.39
N ALA A 146 -1.40 12.85 0.28
CA ALA A 146 -1.37 12.90 1.74
C ALA A 146 -2.64 12.31 2.37
N THR A 147 -3.82 12.61 1.83
CA THR A 147 -5.08 11.99 2.31
C THR A 147 -5.09 10.47 2.07
N ALA A 148 -4.48 9.99 0.98
CA ALA A 148 -4.35 8.56 0.74
C ALA A 148 -3.39 7.88 1.73
N VAL A 149 -2.30 8.56 2.12
CA VAL A 149 -1.38 8.11 3.18
C VAL A 149 -2.10 8.00 4.54
N GLU A 150 -2.88 9.01 4.89
CA GLU A 150 -3.70 9.00 6.11
C GLU A 150 -4.74 7.87 6.10
N SER A 151 -5.34 7.57 4.94
CA SER A 151 -6.32 6.48 4.81
C SER A 151 -5.75 5.08 5.05
N VAL A 152 -4.44 4.90 4.78
CA VAL A 152 -3.70 3.64 4.94
C VAL A 152 -3.12 3.46 6.34
N SER A 153 -2.78 4.57 7.01
CA SER A 153 -2.22 4.61 8.37
C SER A 153 -3.21 4.13 9.42
#